data_AF-A0A0Q3YQT1-F1
#
_entry.id   AF-A0A0Q3YQT1-F1
#
_cell.length_a   1.000
_cell.length_b   1.000
_cell.length_c   1.000
_cell.angle_alpha   90.00
_cell.angle_beta   90.00
_cell.angle_gamma   90.00
#
_symmetry.space_group_name_H-M   'P 1'
#
loop_
_entity.id
_entity.type
_entity.pdbx_description
1 polymer ?
#
loop_
_entity_poly.entity_id
_entity_poly.type
_entity_poly.pdbx_seq_one_letter_code
_entity_poly.pdbx_strand_id
1 'polypeptide(L)'
;MNLASPTIAKVVSELPRDPRSEQPWNPEPLAGNYNECAQLSAVVIKANTNAGNPTTRAVMFHLGKYIPQGVPDTYGFTGIDTSQCTGDTVALTYASGIGLNNVVKFRWNGGGVELIGNTTGG
;
A
#
# COMPACT_ATOMS: atom_id res chain seq x y z
N MET A 1 1.22 -14.10 6.27
CA MET A 1 0.94 -13.10 5.22
C MET A 1 0.09 -13.77 4.16
N ASN A 2 -1.04 -13.16 3.78
CA ASN A 2 -1.96 -13.73 2.80
C ASN A 2 -2.47 -12.65 1.84
N LEU A 3 -1.86 -12.55 0.65
CA LEU A 3 -2.27 -11.59 -0.38
C LEU A 3 -3.49 -12.04 -1.20
N ALA A 4 -3.87 -13.31 -1.10
CA ALA A 4 -5.06 -13.87 -1.72
C ALA A 4 -6.29 -13.79 -0.78
N SER A 5 -6.20 -13.02 0.31
CA SER A 5 -7.30 -12.88 1.26
C SER A 5 -8.53 -12.26 0.59
N PRO A 6 -9.73 -12.85 0.75
CA PRO A 6 -10.96 -12.27 0.21
C PRO A 6 -11.26 -10.88 0.78
N THR A 7 -10.73 -10.56 1.96
CA THR A 7 -10.82 -9.23 2.58
C THR A 7 -10.15 -8.16 1.71
N ILE A 8 -9.02 -8.48 1.08
CA ILE A 8 -8.31 -7.56 0.18
C ILE A 8 -9.19 -7.28 -1.04
N ALA A 9 -9.65 -8.34 -1.71
CA ALA A 9 -10.47 -8.22 -2.91
C ALA A 9 -11.76 -7.42 -2.64
N LYS A 10 -12.42 -7.67 -1.51
CA LYS A 10 -13.61 -6.93 -1.09
C LYS A 10 -13.32 -5.44 -0.89
N VAL A 11 -12.32 -5.11 -0.07
CA VAL A 11 -11.95 -3.71 0.21
C VAL A 11 -11.57 -2.99 -1.07
N VAL A 12 -10.76 -3.61 -1.93
CA VAL A 12 -10.31 -3.01 -3.19
C VAL A 12 -11.49 -2.75 -4.14
N SER A 13 -12.50 -3.62 -4.14
CA SER A 13 -13.73 -3.45 -4.93
C SER A 13 -14.62 -2.32 -4.42
N GLU A 14 -14.57 -2.02 -3.12
CA GLU A 14 -15.33 -0.93 -2.47
C GLU A 14 -14.60 0.43 -2.52
N LEU A 15 -13.34 0.46 -2.94
CA LEU A 15 -12.59 1.71 -3.06
C LEU A 15 -13.18 2.61 -4.15
N PRO A 16 -13.13 3.94 -3.96
CA PRO A 16 -13.44 4.86 -5.04
C PRO A 16 -12.50 4.63 -6.23
N ARG A 17 -13.04 4.82 -7.43
CA ARG A 17 -12.29 4.68 -8.69
C ARG A 17 -11.05 5.57 -8.70
N ASP A 18 -10.06 5.18 -9.49
CA ASP A 18 -8.84 5.97 -9.67
C ASP A 18 -9.19 7.37 -10.17
N PRO A 19 -8.82 8.46 -9.46
CA PRO A 19 -9.21 9.81 -9.86
C PRO A 19 -8.58 10.28 -11.18
N ARG A 20 -7.51 9.62 -11.66
CA ARG A 20 -6.84 9.99 -12.92
C ARG A 20 -7.43 9.31 -14.15
N SER A 21 -7.78 8.03 -14.02
CA SER A 21 -8.25 7.20 -15.14
C SER A 21 -9.72 6.78 -15.05
N GLU A 22 -10.38 7.05 -13.91
CA GLU A 22 -11.73 6.61 -13.56
C GLU A 22 -11.94 5.08 -13.61
N GLN A 23 -10.84 4.34 -13.65
CA GLN A 23 -10.86 2.88 -13.69
C GLN A 23 -11.05 2.30 -12.29
N PRO A 24 -11.69 1.13 -12.18
CA PRO A 24 -11.67 0.36 -10.94
C PRO A 24 -10.24 -0.09 -10.62
N TRP A 25 -10.02 -0.47 -9.38
CA TRP A 25 -8.75 -1.04 -8.94
C TRP A 25 -8.69 -2.55 -9.21
N ASN A 26 -7.49 -3.06 -9.50
CA ASN A 26 -7.28 -4.50 -9.61
C ASN A 26 -7.29 -5.13 -8.21
N PRO A 27 -8.19 -6.10 -7.93
CA PRO A 27 -8.27 -6.78 -6.63
C PRO A 27 -7.04 -7.62 -6.30
N GLU A 28 -6.22 -7.97 -7.31
CA GLU A 28 -4.96 -8.66 -7.13
C GLU A 28 -3.84 -7.64 -6.83
N PRO A 29 -3.30 -7.63 -5.60
CA PRO A 29 -2.25 -6.69 -5.22
C PRO A 29 -0.92 -7.05 -5.92
N LEU A 30 -0.20 -6.02 -6.36
CA LEU A 30 1.15 -6.12 -6.91
C LEU A 30 2.18 -6.57 -5.86
N ALA A 31 2.00 -6.08 -4.64
CA ALA A 31 2.86 -6.37 -3.50
C ALA A 31 2.05 -6.17 -2.22
N GLY A 32 2.53 -6.69 -1.10
CA GLY A 32 1.89 -6.46 0.17
C GLY A 32 2.56 -7.20 1.31
N ASN A 33 2.14 -6.92 2.53
CA ASN A 33 2.46 -7.69 3.72
C ASN A 33 1.20 -7.98 4.55
N TYR A 34 0.03 -8.05 3.89
CA TYR A 34 -1.27 -8.24 4.56
C TYR A 34 -1.24 -9.37 5.57
N ASN A 35 -1.61 -9.02 6.81
CA ASN A 35 -1.69 -9.93 7.94
C ASN A 35 -2.82 -9.46 8.87
N GLU A 36 -3.81 -10.32 9.08
CA GLU A 36 -4.95 -10.04 9.96
C GLU A 36 -4.54 -9.88 11.43
N CYS A 37 -3.39 -10.45 11.82
CA CYS A 37 -2.86 -10.36 13.17
C CYS A 37 -1.89 -9.18 13.38
N ALA A 38 -1.51 -8.46 12.33
CA ALA A 38 -0.60 -7.32 12.45
C ALA A 38 -1.36 -6.04 12.80
N GLN A 39 -0.78 -5.21 13.67
CA GLN A 39 -1.30 -3.88 13.95
C GLN A 39 -1.25 -2.99 12.71
N LEU A 40 -0.27 -3.17 11.82
CA LEU A 40 -0.26 -2.49 10.53
C LEU A 40 0.18 -3.44 9.43
N SER A 41 -0.60 -3.49 8.37
CA SER A 41 -0.20 -4.14 7.12
C SER A 41 -0.71 -3.34 5.94
N ALA A 42 -0.15 -3.58 4.77
CA ALA A 42 -0.56 -2.90 3.54
C ALA A 42 -0.47 -3.82 2.33
N VAL A 43 -1.18 -3.42 1.28
CA VAL A 43 -1.02 -3.95 -0.07
C VAL A 43 -0.91 -2.81 -1.06
N VAL A 44 -0.17 -3.02 -2.14
CA VAL A 44 -0.07 -2.12 -3.27
C VAL A 44 -0.94 -2.67 -4.38
N ILE A 45 -1.88 -1.87 -4.85
CA ILE A 45 -2.78 -2.17 -5.96
C ILE A 45 -2.47 -1.27 -7.14
N LYS A 46 -2.94 -1.66 -8.33
CA LYS A 46 -2.89 -0.82 -9.54
C LYS A 46 -4.28 -0.62 -10.11
N ALA A 47 -4.45 0.46 -10.86
CA ALA A 47 -5.63 0.67 -11.69
C ALA A 47 -5.80 -0.51 -12.65
N ASN A 48 -7.03 -0.97 -12.84
CA ASN A 48 -7.37 -2.07 -13.74
C ASN A 48 -7.41 -1.57 -15.19
N THR A 49 -6.22 -1.28 -15.74
CA THR A 49 -6.04 -0.75 -17.09
C THR A 49 -4.83 -1.38 -17.77
N ASN A 50 -4.84 -1.37 -19.11
CA ASN A 50 -3.73 -1.82 -19.95
C ASN A 50 -2.74 -0.66 -20.27
N ALA A 51 -2.86 0.49 -19.62
CA ALA A 51 -1.93 1.59 -19.78
C ALA A 51 -0.49 1.16 -19.41
N GLY A 52 0.51 1.67 -20.12
CA GLY A 52 1.92 1.33 -19.86
C GLY A 52 2.41 1.72 -18.46
N ASN A 53 1.81 2.74 -17.85
CA ASN A 53 2.10 3.19 -16.48
C ASN A 53 0.79 3.37 -15.71
N PRO A 54 0.16 2.28 -15.23
CA PRO A 54 -1.09 2.37 -14.49
C PRO A 54 -0.84 3.06 -13.13
N THR A 55 -1.81 3.86 -12.67
CA THR A 55 -1.74 4.42 -11.32
C THR A 55 -1.64 3.31 -10.30
N THR A 56 -0.69 3.40 -9.38
CA THR A 56 -0.58 2.51 -8.23
C THR A 56 -1.01 3.22 -6.95
N ARG A 57 -1.52 2.45 -5.99
CA ARG A 57 -1.97 2.95 -4.68
C ARG A 57 -1.64 1.94 -3.59
N ALA A 58 -1.19 2.40 -2.43
CA ALA A 58 -1.12 1.57 -1.23
C ALA A 58 -2.42 1.65 -0.39
N VAL A 59 -2.90 0.49 0.04
CA VAL A 59 -4.08 0.29 0.90
C VAL A 59 -3.59 -0.31 2.21
N MET A 60 -3.91 0.35 3.33
CA MET A 60 -3.45 -0.07 4.66
C MET A 60 -4.57 -0.70 5.49
N PHE A 61 -4.17 -1.59 6.38
CA PHE A 61 -5.04 -2.38 7.24
C PHE A 61 -4.50 -2.41 8.67
N HIS A 62 -5.40 -2.26 9.64
CA HIS A 62 -5.14 -2.46 11.06
C HIS A 62 -5.91 -3.69 11.53
N LEU A 63 -5.21 -4.73 11.99
CA LEU A 63 -5.81 -5.99 12.42
C LEU A 63 -6.77 -6.57 11.37
N GLY A 64 -6.33 -6.58 10.11
CA GLY A 64 -7.12 -7.04 8.95
C GLY A 64 -8.23 -6.11 8.46
N LYS A 65 -8.50 -4.99 9.15
CA LYS A 65 -9.54 -4.01 8.80
C LYS A 65 -8.96 -2.85 8.01
N TYR A 66 -9.63 -2.45 6.92
CA TYR A 66 -9.21 -1.31 6.10
C TYR A 66 -9.17 -0.01 6.90
N ILE A 67 -8.13 0.78 6.67
CA ILE A 67 -7.95 2.12 7.25
C ILE A 67 -8.29 3.16 6.17
N PRO A 68 -9.46 3.83 6.22
CA PRO A 68 -9.88 4.77 5.19
C PRO A 68 -9.12 6.10 5.21
N GLN A 69 -8.50 6.46 6.34
CA GLN A 69 -7.92 7.79 6.59
C GLN A 69 -6.57 7.65 7.31
N GLY A 70 -5.56 8.43 6.93
CA GLY A 70 -4.30 8.53 7.69
C GLY A 70 -3.00 8.27 6.94
N VAL A 71 -3.02 8.18 5.61
CA VAL A 71 -1.79 8.04 4.84
C VAL A 71 -1.67 9.21 3.86
N PRO A 72 -0.58 10.02 3.91
CA PRO A 72 -0.29 10.99 2.85
C PRO A 72 -0.23 10.26 1.50
N ASP A 73 -0.64 10.95 0.43
CA ASP A 73 -0.87 10.40 -0.93
C ASP A 73 -0.20 9.04 -1.17
N THR A 74 -0.97 7.94 -1.05
CA THR A 74 -0.44 6.59 -1.23
C THR A 74 -0.23 6.20 -2.68
N TYR A 75 -0.19 7.18 -3.56
CA TYR A 75 -0.05 6.98 -5.00
C TYR A 75 1.42 6.87 -5.39
N GLY A 76 1.71 6.03 -6.38
CA GLY A 76 3.05 5.88 -6.93
C GLY A 76 3.95 4.88 -6.19
N PHE A 77 3.49 4.31 -5.07
CA PHE A 77 4.15 3.16 -4.47
C PHE A 77 4.02 1.93 -5.37
N THR A 78 5.12 1.24 -5.60
CA THR A 78 5.20 0.08 -6.51
C THR A 78 5.50 -1.22 -5.78
N GLY A 79 5.88 -1.16 -4.49
CA GLY A 79 6.20 -2.34 -3.72
C GLY A 79 6.20 -2.13 -2.21
N ILE A 80 6.59 -3.17 -1.49
CA ILE A 80 6.79 -3.17 -0.04
C ILE A 80 8.14 -3.84 0.26
N ASP A 81 8.95 -3.22 1.11
CA ASP A 81 10.15 -3.83 1.66
C ASP A 81 9.82 -4.59 2.94
N THR A 82 9.55 -5.89 2.79
CA THR A 82 9.15 -6.76 3.91
C THR A 82 10.26 -6.95 4.95
N SER A 83 11.53 -6.70 4.61
CA SER A 83 12.64 -6.78 5.56
C SER A 83 12.62 -5.65 6.59
N GLN A 84 11.95 -4.54 6.26
CA GLN A 84 11.80 -3.36 7.11
C GLN A 84 10.40 -3.23 7.70
N CYS A 85 9.53 -4.23 7.48
CA CYS A 85 8.20 -4.30 8.10
C CYS A 85 8.25 -5.01 9.45
N THR A 86 7.45 -4.54 10.40
CA THR A 86 7.24 -5.16 11.72
C THR A 86 5.74 -5.38 11.95
N GLY A 87 5.33 -5.78 13.16
CA GLY A 87 3.92 -5.94 13.48
C GLY A 87 3.10 -4.65 13.40
N ASP A 88 3.73 -3.49 13.58
CA ASP A 88 3.13 -2.16 13.61
C ASP A 88 3.66 -1.21 12.53
N THR A 89 4.68 -1.63 11.76
CA THR A 89 5.36 -0.81 10.75
C THR A 89 5.29 -1.44 9.37
N VAL A 90 5.02 -0.61 8.35
CA VAL A 90 5.05 -0.96 6.93
C VAL A 90 6.05 -0.07 6.21
N ALA A 91 6.92 -0.68 5.39
CA ALA A 91 7.87 0.02 4.54
C ALA A 91 7.42 -0.05 3.07
N LEU A 92 6.85 1.02 2.53
CA LEU A 92 6.44 1.12 1.13
C LEU A 92 7.62 1.56 0.26
N THR A 93 7.71 1.01 -0.94
CA THR A 93 8.74 1.39 -1.93
C THR A 93 8.12 2.04 -3.14
N TYR A 94 8.81 3.04 -3.71
CA TYR A 94 8.48 3.62 -4.99
C TYR A 94 9.74 3.82 -5.83
N ALA A 95 9.61 3.63 -7.13
CA ALA A 95 10.70 3.91 -8.07
C ALA A 95 10.83 5.43 -8.24
N SER A 96 12.02 5.98 -7.97
CA SER A 96 12.41 7.25 -8.58
C SER A 96 12.90 6.99 -10.00
N GLY A 97 12.69 7.94 -10.92
CA GLY A 97 13.05 7.82 -12.34
C GLY A 97 14.55 7.57 -12.64
N ILE A 98 15.38 7.39 -11.61
CA ILE A 98 16.83 7.18 -11.67
C ILE A 98 17.26 5.78 -11.19
N GLY A 99 16.32 4.84 -10.98
CA GLY A 99 16.61 3.46 -10.59
C GLY A 99 16.87 3.25 -9.09
N LEU A 100 16.70 4.30 -8.28
CA LEU A 100 16.78 4.23 -6.82
C LEU A 100 15.38 3.96 -6.25
N ASN A 101 15.25 2.85 -5.51
CA ASN A 101 14.05 2.52 -4.76
C ASN A 101 14.05 3.30 -3.45
N ASN A 102 13.16 4.27 -3.35
CA ASN A 102 12.97 5.01 -2.11
C ASN A 102 12.06 4.23 -1.18
N VAL A 103 12.35 4.27 0.12
CA VAL A 103 11.57 3.57 1.14
C VAL A 103 10.89 4.62 2.01
N VAL A 104 9.57 4.51 2.16
CA VAL A 104 8.78 5.32 3.09
C VAL A 104 8.17 4.39 4.13
N LYS A 105 8.46 4.68 5.40
CA LYS A 105 7.99 3.88 6.53
C LYS A 105 6.81 4.55 7.21
N PHE A 106 5.80 3.74 7.46
CA PHE A 106 4.59 4.10 8.16
C PHE A 106 4.44 3.21 9.39
N ARG A 107 3.99 3.78 10.51
CA ARG A 107 3.75 3.06 11.76
C ARG A 107 2.34 3.32 12.28
N TRP A 108 1.78 2.35 12.97
CA TRP A 108 0.57 2.53 13.76
C TRP A 108 0.91 3.11 15.15
N ASN A 109 0.39 4.29 15.49
CA ASN A 109 0.68 4.97 16.76
C ASN A 109 -0.34 4.74 17.87
N GLY A 110 -1.29 3.81 17.67
CA GLY A 110 -2.38 3.53 18.60
C GLY A 110 -3.72 4.14 18.19
N GLY A 111 -3.71 5.24 17.42
CA GLY A 111 -4.93 5.89 16.91
C GLY A 111 -5.00 6.01 15.39
N GLY A 112 -3.85 5.95 14.71
CA GLY A 112 -3.78 6.08 13.26
C GLY A 112 -2.41 5.70 12.70
N VAL A 113 -2.28 5.90 11.40
CA VAL A 113 -1.03 5.74 10.68
C VAL A 113 -0.24 7.04 10.73
N GLU A 114 1.05 6.96 11.03
CA GLU A 114 2.00 8.06 10.97
C GLU A 114 3.20 7.71 10.10
N LEU A 115 3.77 8.72 9.43
CA LEU A 115 5.01 8.57 8.68
C LEU A 115 6.19 8.69 9.65
N ILE A 116 7.04 7.66 9.71
CA ILE A 116 8.16 7.58 10.66
C ILE A 116 9.54 7.60 10.00
N GLY A 117 9.59 7.68 8.67
CA GLY A 117 10.85 7.90 7.97
C GLY A 117 10.70 7.82 6.45
N ASN A 118 11.45 8.64 5.74
CA ASN A 118 11.70 8.52 4.32
C ASN A 118 13.21 8.32 4.11
N THR A 119 13.61 7.18 3.59
CA THR A 119 14.98 7.04 3.10
C THR A 119 14.92 7.36 1.63
N THR A 120 15.41 8.54 1.25
CA THR A 120 15.81 8.78 -0.14
C THR A 120 16.98 7.84 -0.38
N GLY A 121 16.82 6.84 -1.23
CA GLY A 121 17.94 5.97 -1.61
C GLY A 121 19.02 6.87 -2.20
N GLY A 122 20.18 6.92 -1.54
CA GLY A 122 21.33 7.71 -1.97
C GLY A 122 22.03 7.12 -3.18
#